data_AF-A0A7C2WBM1-F1
#
_entry.id   AF-A0A7C2WBM1-F1
#
_cell.length_a   1.000
_cell.length_b   1.000
_cell.length_c   1.000
_cell.angle_alpha   90.00
_cell.angle_beta   90.00
_cell.angle_gamma   90.00
#
_symmetry.space_group_name_H-M   'P 1'
#
loop_
_entity.id
_entity.type
_entity.pdbx_description
1 polymer ?
#
loop_
_entity_poly.entity_id
_entity_poly.type
_entity_poly.pdbx_seq_one_letter_code
_entity_poly.pdbx_strand_id
1 'polypeptide(L)'
;MFPKIPDRHKEGNPLVPTGLGVFYVLISVIYLFLLHYYYGVNFHQELSLQALTLAVCILFGGFMGLLDDWIDLRWRYKAFLPIVAALPLGVLRQGTPIMSTYFFGKIDFCKLSFWIVPGEIIFYFAVIPLIVTITTNAVNQLGGLNGLETICPSIVLIALMVVSNSETRILLFIPLITYLVLAFFNFQGKIFVGNTGSFAIGITIAAYALIANR
;
A
#
# COMPACT_ATOMS: atom_id res chain seq x y z
N MET A 1 -11.64 14.50 17.95
CA MET A 1 -12.77 14.41 16.99
C MET A 1 -12.18 14.47 15.59
N PHE A 2 -12.57 13.59 14.65
CA PHE A 2 -12.03 13.60 13.29
C PHE A 2 -12.41 14.91 12.56
N PRO A 3 -11.52 15.47 11.71
CA PRO A 3 -11.85 16.63 10.90
C PRO A 3 -13.01 16.29 9.95
N LYS A 4 -13.80 17.31 9.60
CA LYS A 4 -14.89 17.17 8.63
C LYS A 4 -14.65 18.07 7.43
N ILE A 5 -14.90 17.54 6.24
CA ILE A 5 -14.80 18.28 4.98
C ILE A 5 -16.13 18.22 4.23
N PRO A 6 -16.48 19.27 3.46
CA PRO A 6 -17.71 19.29 2.69
C PRO A 6 -17.67 18.29 1.53
N ASP A 7 -18.68 17.44 1.41
CA ASP A 7 -18.90 16.63 0.21
C ASP A 7 -19.44 17.51 -0.91
N ARG A 8 -18.56 17.89 -1.85
CA ARG A 8 -18.87 18.81 -2.96
C ARG A 8 -19.82 18.23 -4.01
N HIS A 9 -20.08 16.93 -3.95
CA HIS A 9 -20.90 16.21 -4.93
C HIS A 9 -22.31 15.92 -4.41
N LYS A 10 -22.67 16.45 -3.24
CA LYS A 10 -24.02 16.40 -2.68
C LYS A 10 -24.60 17.80 -2.54
N GLU A 11 -25.90 17.94 -2.77
CA GLU A 11 -26.61 19.18 -2.52
C GLU A 11 -26.42 19.64 -1.07
N GLY A 12 -26.19 20.93 -0.86
CA GLY A 12 -25.95 21.51 0.45
C GLY A 12 -24.55 21.28 1.04
N ASN A 13 -23.64 20.60 0.32
CA ASN A 13 -22.25 20.38 0.74
C ASN A 13 -22.12 19.85 2.19
N PRO A 14 -22.78 18.73 2.56
CA PRO A 14 -22.79 18.24 3.93
C PRO A 14 -21.37 17.94 4.43
N LEU A 15 -21.11 18.24 5.70
CA LEU A 15 -19.82 18.00 6.34
C LEU A 15 -19.67 16.52 6.72
N VAL A 16 -18.69 15.86 6.11
CA VAL A 16 -18.41 14.42 6.26
C VAL A 16 -17.06 14.23 6.97
N PRO A 17 -16.95 13.33 7.96
CA PRO A 17 -15.68 13.06 8.63
C PRO A 17 -14.64 12.47 7.67
N THR A 18 -13.39 12.93 7.75
CA THR A 18 -12.25 12.45 6.95
C THR A 18 -11.11 11.91 7.83
N GLY A 19 -10.17 11.19 7.21
CA GLY A 19 -9.03 10.57 7.89
C GLY A 19 -9.34 9.21 8.52
N LEU A 20 -10.46 8.58 8.18
CA LEU A 20 -10.82 7.26 8.75
C LEU A 20 -9.96 6.12 8.21
N GLY A 21 -9.09 6.39 7.22
CA GLY A 21 -8.04 5.46 6.79
C GLY A 21 -7.08 5.04 7.90
N VAL A 22 -7.00 5.79 9.01
CA VAL A 22 -6.23 5.38 10.20
C VAL A 22 -6.70 4.03 10.76
N PHE A 23 -8.00 3.72 10.68
CA PHE A 23 -8.53 2.42 11.11
C PHE A 23 -8.05 1.28 10.22
N TYR A 24 -7.93 1.52 8.91
CA TYR A 24 -7.32 0.56 8.00
C TYR A 24 -5.88 0.27 8.40
N VAL A 25 -5.08 1.32 8.65
CA VAL A 25 -3.68 1.18 9.06
C VAL A 25 -3.57 0.37 10.35
N LEU A 26 -4.25 0.80 11.41
CA LEU A 26 -4.11 0.18 12.73
C LEU A 26 -4.57 -1.29 12.73
N ILE A 27 -5.76 -1.58 12.21
CA ILE A 27 -6.33 -2.94 12.24
C ILE A 27 -5.47 -3.88 11.38
N SER A 28 -5.03 -3.43 10.20
CA SER A 28 -4.17 -4.22 9.31
C SER A 28 -2.80 -4.49 9.94
N VAL A 29 -2.17 -3.47 10.53
CA VAL A 29 -0.84 -3.61 11.16
C VAL A 29 -0.91 -4.52 12.38
N ILE A 30 -1.93 -4.37 13.23
CA ILE A 30 -2.14 -5.27 14.38
C ILE A 30 -2.25 -6.72 13.90
N TYR A 31 -3.09 -6.97 12.89
CA TYR A 31 -3.23 -8.31 12.33
C TYR A 31 -1.90 -8.87 11.80
N LEU A 32 -1.16 -8.09 11.03
CA LEU A 32 0.10 -8.54 10.44
C LEU A 32 1.19 -8.76 11.50
N PHE A 33 1.22 -7.98 12.58
CA PHE A 33 2.09 -8.27 13.72
C PHE A 33 1.70 -9.55 14.47
N LEU A 34 0.40 -9.82 14.62
CA LEU A 34 -0.06 -11.09 15.17
C LEU A 34 0.35 -12.28 14.29
N LEU A 35 0.25 -12.15 12.96
CA LEU A 35 0.76 -13.16 12.03
C LEU A 35 2.28 -13.33 12.14
N HIS A 36 3.03 -12.23 12.19
CA HIS A 36 4.48 -12.25 12.37
C HIS A 36 4.88 -13.03 13.63
N TYR A 37 4.23 -12.73 14.76
CA TYR A 37 4.44 -13.44 16.03
C TYR A 37 4.09 -14.92 15.91
N TYR A 38 2.88 -15.23 15.43
CA TYR A 38 2.39 -16.60 15.32
C TYR A 38 3.29 -17.47 14.43
N TYR A 39 3.63 -17.01 13.22
CA TYR A 39 4.46 -17.77 12.29
C TYR A 39 5.95 -17.75 12.67
N GLY A 40 6.40 -16.73 13.38
CA GLY A 40 7.76 -16.66 13.93
C GLY A 40 8.00 -17.74 14.98
N VAL A 41 7.02 -17.97 15.87
CA VAL A 41 7.08 -19.05 16.88
C VAL A 41 6.96 -20.44 16.23
N ASN A 42 6.19 -20.57 15.15
CA ASN A 42 5.96 -21.84 14.46
C ASN A 42 7.01 -22.16 13.36
N PHE A 43 8.18 -21.52 13.38
CA PHE A 43 9.29 -21.75 12.43
C PHE A 43 8.96 -21.52 10.94
N HIS A 44 7.88 -20.81 10.61
CA HIS A 44 7.59 -20.36 9.24
C HIS A 44 8.22 -18.98 9.00
N GLN A 45 9.56 -18.94 8.97
CA GLN A 45 10.33 -17.70 9.01
C GLN A 45 10.07 -16.77 7.81
N GLU A 46 9.87 -17.32 6.61
CA GLU A 46 9.57 -16.51 5.42
C GLU A 46 8.25 -15.74 5.58
N LEU A 47 7.15 -16.45 5.86
CA LEU A 47 5.83 -15.82 6.00
C LEU A 47 5.80 -14.82 7.17
N SER A 48 6.51 -15.13 8.25
CA SER A 48 6.70 -14.22 9.38
C SER A 48 7.37 -12.90 8.94
N LEU A 49 8.45 -12.96 8.16
CA LEU A 49 9.14 -11.76 7.64
C LEU A 49 8.31 -11.01 6.60
N GLN A 50 7.54 -11.71 5.76
CA GLN A 50 6.63 -11.11 4.81
C GLN A 50 5.51 -10.32 5.51
N ALA A 51 4.95 -10.90 6.58
CA ALA A 51 3.95 -10.23 7.42
C ALA A 51 4.54 -8.96 8.06
N LEU A 52 5.75 -9.04 8.63
CA LEU A 52 6.45 -7.88 9.19
C LEU A 52 6.71 -6.81 8.13
N THR A 53 7.21 -7.20 6.96
CA THR A 53 7.52 -6.28 5.86
C THR A 53 6.26 -5.53 5.43
N LEU A 54 5.15 -6.24 5.22
CA LEU A 54 3.89 -5.62 4.85
C LEU A 54 3.35 -4.71 5.97
N ALA A 55 3.45 -5.12 7.23
CA ALA A 55 3.04 -4.30 8.37
C ALA A 55 3.79 -2.97 8.41
N VAL A 56 5.11 -3.01 8.29
CA VAL A 56 5.95 -1.80 8.30
C VAL A 56 5.66 -0.92 7.07
N CYS A 57 5.43 -1.52 5.89
CA CYS A 57 5.01 -0.77 4.71
C CYS A 57 3.68 -0.04 4.94
N ILE A 58 2.65 -0.71 5.45
CA ILE A 58 1.34 -0.11 5.73
C ILE A 58 1.46 1.01 6.78
N LEU A 59 2.24 0.79 7.83
CA LEU A 59 2.49 1.78 8.87
C LEU A 59 3.18 3.03 8.30
N PHE A 60 4.22 2.83 7.48
CA PHE A 60 4.92 3.93 6.80
C PHE A 60 4.00 4.66 5.82
N GLY A 61 3.26 3.96 4.97
CA GLY A 61 2.32 4.58 4.03
C GLY A 61 1.23 5.38 4.73
N GLY A 62 0.65 4.82 5.80
CA GLY A 62 -0.32 5.51 6.65
C GLY A 62 0.26 6.77 7.30
N PHE A 63 1.45 6.67 7.89
CA PHE A 63 2.14 7.82 8.46
C PHE A 63 2.43 8.92 7.43
N MET A 64 2.87 8.54 6.23
CA MET A 64 3.13 9.50 5.16
C MET A 64 1.86 10.19 4.66
N GLY A 65 0.75 9.45 4.55
CA GLY A 65 -0.54 10.06 4.24
C GLY A 65 -1.03 11.00 5.35
N LEU A 66 -0.77 10.69 6.62
CA LEU A 66 -1.06 11.57 7.75
C LEU A 66 -0.20 12.83 7.74
N LEU A 67 1.10 12.70 7.45
CA LEU A 67 2.01 13.84 7.29
C LEU A 67 1.57 14.75 6.13
N ASP A 68 1.08 14.16 5.04
CA ASP A 68 0.56 14.91 3.90
C ASP A 68 -0.66 15.75 4.28
N ASP A 69 -1.57 15.17 5.07
CA ASP A 69 -2.74 15.85 5.64
C ASP A 69 -2.36 16.99 6.61
N TRP A 70 -1.24 16.86 7.35
CA TRP A 70 -0.83 17.83 8.36
C TRP A 70 0.02 18.99 7.84
N ILE A 71 0.91 18.74 6.88
CA ILE A 71 1.94 19.70 6.45
C ILE A 71 1.51 20.45 5.18
N ASP A 72 0.45 20.02 4.49
CA ASP A 72 0.03 20.52 3.17
C ASP A 72 1.23 20.72 2.22
N LEU A 73 1.95 19.62 1.99
CA LEU A 73 3.20 19.63 1.25
C LEU A 73 2.99 20.12 -0.19
N ARG A 74 3.93 20.93 -0.69
CA ARG A 74 3.96 21.31 -2.12
C ARG A 74 4.06 20.05 -2.98
N TRP A 75 3.41 20.07 -4.15
CA TRP A 75 3.33 18.94 -5.09
C TRP A 75 4.68 18.26 -5.39
N ARG A 76 5.77 19.03 -5.45
CA ARG A 76 7.13 18.49 -5.66
C ARG A 76 7.57 17.54 -4.56
N TYR A 77 7.23 17.82 -3.30
CA TYR A 77 7.59 16.95 -2.18
C TYR A 77 6.66 15.74 -2.12
N LYS A 78 5.37 15.92 -2.44
CA LYS A 78 4.40 14.83 -2.60
C LYS A 78 4.87 13.76 -3.59
N ALA A 79 5.57 14.17 -4.66
CA ALA A 79 6.14 13.23 -5.64
C ALA A 79 7.28 12.36 -5.07
N PHE A 80 7.99 12.82 -4.03
CA PHE A 80 9.11 12.09 -3.42
C PHE A 80 8.76 11.36 -2.12
N LEU A 81 7.65 11.71 -1.45
CA LEU A 81 7.18 11.03 -0.24
C LEU A 81 7.10 9.49 -0.40
N PRO A 82 6.58 8.94 -1.52
CA PRO A 82 6.49 7.49 -1.68
C PRO A 82 7.85 6.78 -1.83
N ILE A 83 8.92 7.48 -2.20
CA ILE A 83 10.28 6.90 -2.25
C ILE A 83 10.73 6.53 -0.84
N VAL A 84 10.46 7.41 0.14
CA VAL A 84 10.74 7.12 1.55
C VAL A 84 9.82 6.01 2.05
N ALA A 85 8.55 6.00 1.62
CA ALA A 85 7.62 4.94 1.96
C ALA A 85 8.03 3.58 1.39
N ALA A 86 8.81 3.53 0.30
CA ALA A 86 9.33 2.31 -0.29
C ALA A 86 10.54 1.71 0.45
N LEU A 87 11.18 2.46 1.37
CA LEU A 87 12.38 2.01 2.09
C LEU A 87 12.18 0.69 2.84
N PRO A 88 11.09 0.48 3.62
CA PRO A 88 10.87 -0.80 4.29
C PRO A 88 10.82 -1.96 3.31
N LEU A 89 10.20 -1.75 2.15
CA LEU A 89 10.09 -2.78 1.11
C LEU A 89 11.44 -3.06 0.45
N GLY A 90 12.23 -2.02 0.16
CA GLY A 90 13.56 -2.17 -0.40
C GLY A 90 14.53 -2.93 0.52
N VAL A 91 14.42 -2.72 1.84
CA VAL A 91 15.36 -3.28 2.83
C VAL A 91 14.92 -4.64 3.37
N LEU A 92 13.62 -4.87 3.57
CA LEU A 92 13.11 -6.06 4.25
C LEU A 92 12.60 -7.15 3.30
N ARG A 93 12.36 -6.84 2.02
CA ARG A 93 11.82 -7.80 1.06
C ARG A 93 12.75 -9.00 0.90
N GLN A 94 12.19 -10.18 1.14
CA GLN A 94 12.77 -11.46 0.75
C GLN A 94 12.38 -11.76 -0.70
N GLY A 95 13.35 -12.05 -1.57
CA GLY A 95 13.09 -12.47 -2.95
C GLY A 95 14.19 -12.06 -3.92
N THR A 96 14.10 -12.56 -5.16
CA THR A 96 15.06 -12.23 -6.22
C THR A 96 14.69 -10.90 -6.90
N PRO A 97 15.67 -10.14 -7.43
CA PRO A 97 15.41 -8.97 -8.25
C PRO A 97 15.13 -9.40 -9.70
N ILE A 98 14.19 -10.32 -9.88
CA ILE A 98 13.75 -10.81 -11.19
C ILE A 98 12.33 -10.29 -11.44
N MET A 99 12.12 -9.63 -12.56
CA MET A 99 10.83 -9.06 -12.93
C MET A 99 10.33 -9.67 -14.23
N SER A 100 9.12 -10.20 -14.23
CA SER A 100 8.44 -10.59 -15.47
C SER A 100 7.83 -9.37 -16.13
N THR A 101 8.20 -9.09 -17.37
CA THR A 101 7.64 -8.00 -18.18
C THR A 101 6.85 -8.55 -19.36
N TYR A 102 5.86 -7.80 -19.83
CA TYR A 102 5.02 -8.22 -20.97
C TYR A 102 5.79 -8.27 -22.30
N PHE A 103 6.70 -7.33 -22.53
CA PHE A 103 7.38 -7.18 -23.82
C PHE A 103 8.75 -7.87 -23.88
N PHE A 104 9.49 -7.89 -22.77
CA PHE A 104 10.88 -8.37 -22.75
C PHE A 104 11.05 -9.70 -22.00
N GLY A 105 9.95 -10.32 -21.55
CA GLY A 105 9.99 -11.52 -20.74
C GLY A 105 10.58 -11.26 -19.34
N LYS A 106 11.21 -12.28 -18.76
CA LYS A 106 11.83 -12.19 -17.43
C LYS A 106 13.17 -11.47 -17.51
N ILE A 107 13.26 -10.33 -16.84
CA ILE A 107 14.50 -9.55 -16.68
C ILE A 107 15.11 -9.89 -15.32
N ASP A 108 16.34 -10.38 -15.34
CA ASP A 108 17.15 -10.70 -14.17
C ASP A 108 18.13 -9.56 -13.89
N PHE A 109 17.82 -8.71 -12.90
CA PHE A 109 18.61 -7.54 -12.59
C PHE A 109 19.98 -7.88 -12.00
N CYS A 110 20.20 -9.10 -11.49
CA CYS A 110 21.54 -9.54 -11.06
C CYS A 110 22.51 -9.68 -12.24
N LYS A 111 22.00 -9.89 -13.46
CA LYS A 111 22.81 -10.03 -14.68
C LYS A 111 23.00 -8.71 -15.42
N LEU A 112 22.33 -7.66 -14.97
CA LEU A 112 22.44 -6.32 -15.53
C LEU A 112 23.47 -5.52 -14.74
N SER A 113 24.21 -4.66 -15.43
CA SER A 113 25.03 -3.64 -14.81
C SER A 113 25.02 -2.41 -15.69
N PHE A 114 24.89 -1.24 -15.08
CA PHE A 114 24.95 0.04 -15.77
C PHE A 114 26.19 0.78 -15.28
N TRP A 115 27.21 0.86 -16.14
CA TRP A 115 28.54 1.36 -15.77
C TRP A 115 29.11 0.60 -14.55
N ILE A 116 29.23 1.28 -13.42
CA ILE A 116 29.76 0.76 -12.15
C ILE A 116 28.66 0.35 -11.17
N VAL A 117 27.38 0.50 -11.54
CA VAL A 117 26.24 0.24 -10.66
C VAL A 117 25.65 -1.14 -11.00
N PRO A 118 25.70 -2.12 -10.07
CA PRO A 118 25.01 -3.40 -10.22
C PRO A 118 23.50 -3.21 -10.43
N GLY A 119 22.91 -4.00 -11.32
CA GLY A 119 21.48 -3.91 -11.64
C GLY A 119 20.56 -4.20 -10.46
N GLU A 120 21.00 -5.01 -9.49
CA GLU A 120 20.28 -5.22 -8.22
C GLU A 120 20.06 -3.91 -7.46
N ILE A 121 21.07 -3.02 -7.42
CA ILE A 121 20.94 -1.71 -6.76
C ILE A 121 19.89 -0.88 -7.47
N ILE A 122 19.87 -0.90 -8.80
CA ILE A 122 18.84 -0.22 -9.60
C ILE A 122 17.45 -0.77 -9.29
N PHE A 123 17.32 -2.10 -9.14
CA PHE A 123 16.05 -2.71 -8.78
C PHE A 123 15.54 -2.22 -7.42
N TYR A 124 16.36 -2.29 -6.37
CA TYR A 124 15.94 -1.94 -5.01
C TYR A 124 15.77 -0.42 -4.80
N PHE A 125 16.61 0.41 -5.42
CA PHE A 125 16.62 1.87 -5.17
C PHE A 125 15.98 2.72 -6.26
N ALA A 126 15.64 2.15 -7.41
CA ALA A 126 14.90 2.86 -8.46
C ALA A 126 13.58 2.16 -8.81
N VAL A 127 13.61 0.87 -9.15
CA VAL A 127 12.40 0.16 -9.63
C VAL A 127 11.35 0.02 -8.53
N ILE A 128 11.71 -0.48 -7.34
CA ILE A 128 10.77 -0.62 -6.21
C ILE A 128 10.18 0.74 -5.79
N PRO A 129 10.99 1.80 -5.55
CA PRO A 129 10.45 3.13 -5.25
C PRO A 129 9.56 3.68 -6.35
N LEU A 130 9.87 3.46 -7.62
CA LEU A 130 9.03 3.90 -8.74
C LEU A 130 7.67 3.20 -8.72
N ILE A 131 7.63 1.88 -8.52
CA ILE A 131 6.38 1.11 -8.41
C ILE A 131 5.53 1.64 -7.27
N VAL A 132 6.12 1.83 -6.08
CA VAL A 132 5.40 2.38 -4.91
C VAL A 132 4.89 3.79 -5.18
N THR A 133 5.72 4.65 -5.78
CA THR A 133 5.37 6.03 -6.12
C THR A 133 4.22 6.12 -7.11
N ILE A 134 4.28 5.35 -8.19
CA ILE A 134 3.22 5.34 -9.21
C ILE A 134 1.92 4.81 -8.58
N THR A 135 1.99 3.71 -7.85
CA THR A 135 0.79 3.06 -7.29
C THR A 135 0.09 3.93 -6.25
N THR A 136 0.84 4.48 -5.28
CA THR A 136 0.28 5.33 -4.22
C THR A 136 -0.32 6.61 -4.78
N ASN A 137 0.38 7.29 -5.70
CA ASN A 137 -0.15 8.49 -6.33
C ASN A 137 -1.34 8.20 -7.24
N ALA A 138 -1.34 7.09 -7.98
CA ALA A 138 -2.48 6.71 -8.82
C ALA A 138 -3.74 6.48 -7.98
N VAL A 139 -3.63 5.75 -6.86
CA VAL A 139 -4.75 5.55 -5.94
C VAL A 139 -5.23 6.89 -5.38
N ASN A 140 -4.31 7.76 -4.96
CA ASN A 140 -4.67 9.05 -4.39
C ASN A 140 -5.37 9.99 -5.41
N GLN A 141 -4.92 9.98 -6.66
CA GLN A 141 -5.48 10.80 -7.75
C GLN A 141 -6.80 10.29 -8.30
N LEU A 142 -7.10 8.99 -8.15
CA LEU A 142 -8.38 8.40 -8.54
C LEU A 142 -9.53 8.78 -7.57
N GLY A 143 -9.20 9.34 -6.40
CA GLY A 143 -10.19 9.80 -5.43
C GLY A 143 -11.01 11.00 -5.91
N GLY A 144 -11.97 11.40 -5.08
CA GLY A 144 -12.79 12.60 -5.32
C GLY A 144 -14.28 12.34 -5.41
N LEU A 145 -14.71 11.10 -5.73
CA LEU A 145 -16.11 10.68 -5.63
C LEU A 145 -16.28 9.62 -4.54
N ASN A 146 -17.47 9.60 -3.93
CA ASN A 146 -17.86 8.64 -2.91
C ASN A 146 -17.67 7.20 -3.43
N GLY A 147 -16.79 6.44 -2.78
CA GLY A 147 -16.51 5.05 -3.12
C GLY A 147 -15.35 4.84 -4.11
N LEU A 148 -14.90 5.84 -4.89
CA LEU A 148 -13.81 5.61 -5.87
C LEU A 148 -12.48 5.29 -5.19
N GLU A 149 -12.14 6.07 -4.16
CA GLU A 149 -10.90 5.91 -3.39
C GLU A 149 -10.84 4.59 -2.61
N THR A 150 -11.98 3.91 -2.42
CA THR A 150 -12.08 2.69 -1.61
C THR A 150 -12.42 1.43 -2.43
N ILE A 151 -13.43 1.48 -3.29
CA ILE A 151 -13.89 0.34 -4.10
C ILE A 151 -12.83 -0.08 -5.12
N CYS A 152 -12.21 0.86 -5.83
CA CYS A 152 -11.23 0.52 -6.87
C CYS A 152 -10.01 -0.23 -6.27
N PRO A 153 -9.36 0.26 -5.19
CA PRO A 153 -8.31 -0.51 -4.52
C PRO A 153 -8.81 -1.83 -3.90
N SER A 154 -10.04 -1.90 -3.39
CA SER A 154 -10.64 -3.16 -2.92
C SER A 154 -10.72 -4.21 -4.03
N ILE A 155 -11.13 -3.83 -5.25
CA ILE A 155 -11.16 -4.74 -6.40
C ILE A 155 -9.75 -5.26 -6.70
N VAL A 156 -8.74 -4.39 -6.68
CA VAL A 156 -7.34 -4.79 -6.90
C VAL A 156 -6.87 -5.76 -5.81
N LEU A 157 -7.18 -5.50 -4.54
CA LEU A 157 -6.85 -6.42 -3.44
C LEU A 157 -7.54 -7.79 -3.58
N ILE A 158 -8.81 -7.81 -4.01
CA ILE A 158 -9.53 -9.08 -4.29
C ILE A 158 -8.81 -9.84 -5.41
N ALA A 159 -8.45 -9.17 -6.50
CA ALA A 159 -7.74 -9.80 -7.60
C ALA A 159 -6.39 -10.36 -7.15
N LEU A 160 -5.60 -9.58 -6.40
CA LEU A 160 -4.34 -10.03 -5.81
C LEU A 160 -4.53 -11.24 -4.90
N MET A 161 -5.55 -11.23 -4.04
CA MET A 161 -5.89 -12.35 -3.17
C MET A 161 -6.23 -13.61 -3.97
N VAL A 162 -7.01 -13.50 -5.06
CA VAL A 162 -7.40 -14.63 -5.91
C VAL A 162 -6.21 -15.27 -6.60
N VAL A 163 -5.31 -14.46 -7.19
CA VAL A 163 -4.15 -14.96 -7.94
C VAL A 163 -3.00 -15.42 -7.04
N SER A 164 -3.03 -15.08 -5.76
CA SER A 164 -1.98 -15.45 -4.81
C SER A 164 -2.05 -16.90 -4.37
N ASN A 165 -0.88 -17.47 -4.12
CA ASN A 165 -0.73 -18.77 -3.45
C ASN A 165 -1.39 -18.76 -2.07
N SER A 166 -1.82 -19.94 -1.61
CA SER A 166 -2.54 -20.10 -0.33
C SER A 166 -1.77 -19.55 0.86
N GLU A 167 -0.45 -19.68 0.88
CA GLU A 167 0.42 -19.22 1.97
C GLU A 167 0.45 -17.69 2.09
N THR A 168 0.65 -16.96 1.00
CA THR A 168 0.80 -15.49 1.03
C THR A 168 -0.54 -14.77 1.09
N ARG A 169 -1.60 -15.41 0.61
CA ARG A 169 -2.97 -14.88 0.61
C ARG A 169 -3.44 -14.43 2.00
N ILE A 170 -3.00 -15.12 3.04
CA ILE A 170 -3.39 -14.82 4.43
C ILE A 170 -3.06 -13.38 4.82
N LEU A 171 -1.99 -12.80 4.27
CA LEU A 171 -1.55 -11.43 4.57
C LEU A 171 -2.61 -10.38 4.20
N LEU A 172 -3.53 -10.69 3.26
CA LEU A 172 -4.55 -9.76 2.78
C LEU A 172 -5.92 -9.90 3.43
N PHE A 173 -6.20 -10.92 4.26
CA PHE A 173 -7.55 -11.14 4.78
C PHE A 173 -8.09 -9.94 5.57
N ILE A 174 -7.41 -9.55 6.65
CA ILE A 174 -7.86 -8.43 7.48
C ILE A 174 -7.69 -7.08 6.78
N PRO A 175 -6.61 -6.80 6.03
CA PRO A 175 -6.54 -5.60 5.21
C PRO A 175 -7.73 -5.45 4.26
N LEU A 176 -8.08 -6.50 3.51
CA LEU A 176 -9.22 -6.46 2.58
C LEU A 176 -10.55 -6.26 3.31
N ILE A 177 -10.83 -7.03 4.36
CA ILE A 177 -12.07 -6.90 5.13
C ILE A 177 -12.22 -5.49 5.69
N THR A 178 -11.16 -4.97 6.31
CA THR A 178 -11.17 -3.62 6.90
C THR A 178 -11.41 -2.57 5.82
N TYR A 179 -10.78 -2.69 4.67
CA TYR A 179 -10.96 -1.74 3.58
C TYR A 179 -12.35 -1.83 2.93
N LEU A 180 -12.93 -3.02 2.82
CA LEU A 180 -14.32 -3.20 2.35
C LEU A 180 -15.35 -2.58 3.30
N VAL A 181 -15.13 -2.67 4.62
CA VAL A 181 -15.98 -1.99 5.61
C VAL A 181 -15.89 -0.47 5.42
N LEU A 182 -14.69 0.08 5.26
CA LEU A 182 -14.53 1.51 4.95
C LEU A 182 -15.18 1.87 3.60
N ALA A 183 -15.04 1.00 2.59
CA ALA A 183 -15.64 1.20 1.27
C ALA A 183 -17.16 1.30 1.33
N PHE A 184 -17.82 0.47 2.15
CA PHE A 184 -19.26 0.52 2.33
C PHE A 184 -19.74 1.90 2.84
N PHE A 185 -19.07 2.45 3.86
CA PHE A 185 -19.43 3.76 4.41
C PHE A 185 -18.99 4.92 3.50
N ASN A 186 -17.87 4.78 2.80
CA ASN A 186 -17.36 5.77 1.86
C ASN A 186 -18.24 5.87 0.61
N PHE A 187 -18.72 4.74 0.08
CA PHE A 187 -19.67 4.71 -1.03
C PHE A 187 -20.99 5.41 -0.70
N GLN A 188 -21.46 5.29 0.56
CA GLN A 188 -22.61 6.05 1.05
C GLN A 188 -22.32 7.55 1.26
N GLY A 189 -21.06 7.98 1.11
CA GLY A 189 -20.59 9.33 1.41
C GLY A 189 -20.82 9.72 2.86
N LYS A 190 -20.65 8.77 3.79
CA LYS A 190 -20.73 8.98 5.25
C LYS A 190 -19.37 9.22 5.88
N ILE A 191 -18.30 8.78 5.21
CA ILE A 191 -16.91 8.94 5.65
C ILE A 191 -16.00 9.18 4.44
N PHE A 192 -14.86 9.82 4.66
CA PHE A 192 -13.73 9.85 3.74
C PHE A 192 -12.52 9.15 4.37
N VAL A 193 -11.78 8.39 3.57
CA VAL A 193 -10.59 7.70 4.10
C VAL A 193 -9.41 8.65 4.27
N GLY A 194 -9.35 9.72 3.48
CA GLY A 194 -8.29 10.73 3.51
C GLY A 194 -6.96 10.22 2.94
N ASN A 195 -5.95 11.11 2.85
CA ASN A 195 -4.63 10.74 2.29
C ASN A 195 -4.00 9.59 3.09
N THR A 196 -4.19 9.58 4.41
CA THR A 196 -3.80 8.45 5.28
C THR A 196 -4.26 7.10 4.72
N GLY A 197 -5.53 6.98 4.33
CA GLY A 197 -6.08 5.74 3.79
C GLY A 197 -5.62 5.44 2.37
N SER A 198 -5.60 6.45 1.50
CA SER A 198 -5.22 6.31 0.08
C SER A 198 -3.74 5.93 -0.09
N PHE A 199 -2.84 6.54 0.69
CA PHE A 199 -1.43 6.15 0.70
C PHE A 199 -1.24 4.74 1.29
N ALA A 200 -1.91 4.43 2.40
CA ALA A 200 -1.80 3.12 3.05
C ALA A 200 -2.26 1.98 2.13
N ILE A 201 -3.41 2.11 1.46
CA ILE A 201 -3.87 1.06 0.55
C ILE A 201 -3.00 0.96 -0.71
N GLY A 202 -2.50 2.10 -1.22
CA GLY A 202 -1.64 2.14 -2.39
C GLY A 202 -0.32 1.41 -2.13
N ILE A 203 0.28 1.62 -0.95
CA ILE A 203 1.49 0.88 -0.58
C ILE A 203 1.19 -0.59 -0.29
N THR A 204 0.01 -0.94 0.26
CA THR A 204 -0.38 -2.34 0.42
C THR A 204 -0.41 -3.07 -0.91
N ILE A 205 -1.02 -2.48 -1.94
CA ILE A 205 -1.09 -3.05 -3.29
C ILE A 205 0.32 -3.28 -3.85
N ALA A 206 1.17 -2.24 -3.83
CA ALA A 206 2.52 -2.30 -4.36
C ALA A 206 3.40 -3.31 -3.59
N ALA A 207 3.39 -3.23 -2.26
CA ALA A 207 4.19 -4.08 -1.39
C ALA A 207 3.77 -5.54 -1.49
N TYR A 208 2.47 -5.82 -1.42
CA TYR A 208 1.97 -7.18 -1.51
C TYR A 208 2.32 -7.82 -2.87
N ALA A 209 2.16 -7.10 -3.98
CA ALA A 209 2.53 -7.61 -5.31
C ALA A 209 4.02 -7.98 -5.39
N LEU A 210 4.90 -7.20 -4.75
CA LEU A 210 6.35 -7.46 -4.72
C LEU A 210 6.74 -8.58 -3.74
N ILE A 211 6.03 -8.72 -2.62
CA ILE A 211 6.24 -9.75 -1.59
C ILE A 211 5.72 -11.12 -2.07
N ALA A 212 4.58 -11.15 -2.77
CA ALA A 212 3.95 -12.37 -3.26
C ALA A 212 4.63 -12.94 -4.52
N ASN A 213 5.52 -12.16 -5.17
CA ASN A 213 6.29 -12.60 -6.34
C ASN A 213 7.42 -13.54 -5.91
N ARG A 214 7.23 -14.84 -6.16
CA ARG A 214 8.22 -15.92 -6.03
C ARG A 214 8.55 -16.49 -7.41
#